data_AF-A0A8T3SA09-F1
#
_entry.id   AF-A0A8T3SA09-F1
#
_cell.length_a   1.000
_cell.length_b   1.000
_cell.length_c   1.000
_cell.angle_alpha   90.00
_cell.angle_beta   90.00
_cell.angle_gamma   90.00
#
_symmetry.space_group_name_H-M   'P 1'
#
loop_
_entity.id
_entity.type
_entity.pdbx_description
1 polymer ?
#
loop_
_entity_poly.entity_id
_entity_poly.type
_entity_poly.pdbx_seq_one_letter_code
_entity_poly.pdbx_strand_id
1 'polypeptide(L)' 'MKRSKNYRKVAELVDQSRLYSPVEASRLAKQTSTTSWDATVE' A
#
# COMPACT_ATOMS: atom_id res chain seq x y z
N MET A 1 13.33 -12.74 3.19
CA MET A 1 12.05 -13.09 2.52
C MET A 1 12.04 -12.50 1.11
N LYS A 2 11.82 -13.32 0.07
CA LYS A 2 11.82 -12.85 -1.33
C LYS A 2 10.43 -12.34 -1.71
N ARG A 3 10.18 -11.04 -1.52
CA ARG A 3 8.93 -10.39 -1.96
C ARG A 3 8.97 -10.05 -3.45
N SER A 4 7.80 -10.05 -4.10
CA SER A 4 7.61 -9.83 -5.54
C SER A 4 8.06 -8.41 -5.96
N LYS A 5 8.29 -8.20 -7.27
CA LYS A 5 8.67 -6.88 -7.81
C LYS A 5 7.60 -5.83 -7.54
N ASN A 6 6.33 -6.20 -7.65
CA ASN A 6 5.20 -5.30 -7.42
C ASN A 6 5.15 -4.83 -5.96
N TYR A 7 5.37 -5.74 -5.00
CA TYR A 7 5.45 -5.38 -3.59
C TYR A 7 6.52 -4.32 -3.32
N ARG A 8 7.70 -4.46 -3.92
CA ARG A 8 8.81 -3.53 -3.69
C ARG A 8 8.48 -2.12 -4.17
N LYS A 9 7.86 -2.01 -5.36
CA LYS A 9 7.44 -0.73 -5.92
C LYS A 9 6.44 0.01 -5.02
N VAL A 10 5.44 -0.69 -4.48
CA VAL A 10 4.46 -0.06 -3.59
C VAL A 10 5.01 0.20 -2.19
N ALA A 11 5.95 -0.62 -1.71
CA ALA A 11 6.62 -0.40 -0.43
C ALA A 11 7.48 0.87 -0.41
N GLU A 12 7.99 1.32 -1.55
CA GLU A 12 8.70 2.60 -1.68
C GLU A 12 7.77 3.82 -1.53
N LEU A 13 6.46 3.65 -1.77
CA LEU A 13 5.46 4.72 -1.65
C LEU A 13 4.93 4.89 -0.20
N VAL A 14 5.19 3.91 0.66
CA VAL A 14 4.70 3.89 2.04
C VAL A 14 5.83 4.29 2.99
N ASP A 15 5.63 5.38 3.74
CA ASP A 15 6.55 5.77 4.81
C ASP A 15 6.15 5.07 6.11
N GLN A 16 6.99 4.16 6.58
CA GLN A 16 6.75 3.40 7.81
C GLN A 16 6.90 4.23 9.09
N SER A 17 7.55 5.38 9.01
CA SER A 17 7.78 6.27 10.17
C SER A 17 6.65 7.28 10.37
N ARG A 18 5.78 7.44 9.36
CA ARG A 18 4.70 8.42 9.37
C ARG A 18 3.40 7.82 9.91
N LEU A 19 2.76 8.53 10.84
CA LEU A 19 1.38 8.28 11.24
C LEU A 19 0.44 8.95 10.24
N TYR A 20 -0.24 8.13 9.44
CA TYR A 20 -1.25 8.59 8.49
C TYR A 20 -2.60 8.78 9.20
N SER A 21 -3.32 9.83 8.83
CA SER A 21 -4.73 9.95 9.21
C SER A 21 -5.57 8.89 8.47
N PRO A 22 -6.77 8.52 8.97
CA PRO A 22 -7.61 7.50 8.31
C PRO A 22 -7.93 7.81 6.85
N VAL A 23 -8.13 9.09 6.51
CA VAL A 23 -8.40 9.53 5.13
C VAL A 23 -7.17 9.40 4.24
N GLU A 24 -5.98 9.69 4.75
CA GLU A 24 -4.74 9.50 4.00
C GLU A 24 -4.41 8.01 3.84
N ALA A 25 -4.61 7.20 4.89
CA ALA A 25 -4.38 5.77 4.86
C ALA A 25 -5.27 5.06 3.83
N SER A 26 -6.57 5.40 3.76
CA SER A 26 -7.48 4.83 2.75
C SER A 26 -7.10 5.21 1.31
N ARG A 27 -6.64 6.45 1.09
CA ARG A 27 -6.11 6.88 -0.23
C ARG A 27 -4.82 6.15 -0.59
N LEU A 28 -3.94 5.94 0.38
CA LEU A 28 -2.69 5.20 0.19
C LEU A 28 -2.98 3.73 -0.14
N ALA A 29 -3.88 3.07 0.61
CA ALA A 29 -4.30 1.69 0.37
C ALA A 29 -4.81 1.48 -1.07
N LYS A 30 -5.62 2.43 -1.58
CA LYS A 30 -6.11 2.39 -2.97
C LYS A 30 -4.98 2.52 -4.00
N GLN A 31 -3.98 3.36 -3.74
CA GLN A 31 -2.83 3.55 -4.65
C GLN A 31 -1.87 2.36 -4.62
N THR A 32 -1.75 1.69 -3.48
CA THR A 32 -0.88 0.51 -3.33
C THR A 32 -1.54 -0.80 -3.76
N SER A 33 -2.84 -0.78 -4.11
CA SER A 33 -3.53 -1.95 -4.64
C SER A 33 -3.02 -2.29 -6.03
N THR A 34 -2.18 -3.32 -6.11
CA THR A 34 -1.60 -3.79 -7.39
C THR A 34 -2.52 -4.76 -8.14
N THR A 35 -3.68 -5.08 -7.58
CA THR A 35 -4.65 -6.04 -8.09
C THR A 35 -5.84 -5.33 -8.72
N SER A 36 -6.35 -5.88 -9.82
CA SER A 36 -7.45 -5.28 -10.60
C SER A 36 -8.84 -5.63 -10.07
N TRP A 37 -8.93 -6.38 -8.98
CA TRP A 37 -10.18 -6.78 -8.32
C TRP A 37 -10.30 -6.11 -6.94
N ASP A 38 -11.49 -6.18 -6.36
CA ASP A 38 -11.78 -5.60 -5.05
C ASP A 38 -10.98 -6.32 -3.96
N ALA A 39 -9.92 -5.68 -3.49
CA ALA A 39 -8.97 -6.24 -2.54
C ALA A 39 -9.30 -5.74 -1.13
N THR A 40 -9.30 -6.67 -0.17
CA THR A 40 -9.52 -6.36 1.24
C THR A 40 -8.36 -5.53 1.80
N VAL A 41 -8.70 -4.50 2.57
CA VAL A 41 -7.74 -3.68 3.33
C VAL A 41 -7.67 -4.23 4.75
N GLU A 42 -6.47 -4.61 5.21
CA GLU A 42 -6.15 -5.11 6.56
C GLU A 42 -5.14 -4.22 7.28
#